data_AF-A0A357D7X7-F1
#
_entry.id   AF-A0A357D7X7-F1
#
_cell.length_a   1.000
_cell.length_b   1.000
_cell.length_c   1.000
_cell.angle_alpha   90.00
_cell.angle_beta   90.00
_cell.angle_gamma   90.00
#
_symmetry.space_group_name_H-M   'P 1'
#
loop_
_entity.id
_entity.type
_entity.pdbx_description
1 polymer ?
#
loop_
_entity_poly.entity_id
_entity_poly.type
_entity_poly.pdbx_seq_one_letter_code
_entity_poly.pdbx_strand_id
1 'polypeptide(L)'
;DILGHDDPTVIRMLQDLTGVDPKTVPLDDSDTMKLFSSVEPLGISPEDLGFDLGTLGIPEFGTEFARQMLEETKPHTFAELVYISGLSHGTNVWLGNAQELIKNKQATLLEVISTRDKIMNDLIYRGVPPKAGFTIMEKVRKGRSLDEDDIKLLKEYQVPQWYIDSCLKIRYLFPKAHAAAYVMMGFRIAYFKVHYPEAFYAAFFSIRSTDFDAEKVMDGPDQLKSIIRELKAKGNEMTAKEKGLHATLEVAYEAMLRGI
;
A
#
# COMPACT_ATOMS: atom_id res chain seq x y z
N ASP A 1 -4.78 5.59 21.81
CA ASP A 1 -4.01 6.71 21.23
C ASP A 1 -4.93 7.68 20.53
N ILE A 2 -4.76 8.97 20.78
CA ILE A 2 -5.44 10.05 20.05
C ILE A 2 -4.39 10.63 19.11
N LEU A 3 -4.46 10.26 17.84
CA LEU A 3 -3.45 10.59 16.83
C LEU A 3 -4.05 11.56 15.79
N GLY A 4 -3.24 12.48 15.29
CA GLY A 4 -3.55 13.25 14.09
C GLY A 4 -3.27 12.41 12.84
N HIS A 5 -4.13 12.51 11.84
CA HIS A 5 -3.98 11.84 10.54
C HIS A 5 -4.70 12.64 9.45
N ASP A 6 -4.19 12.63 8.22
CA ASP A 6 -4.74 13.43 7.13
C ASP A 6 -5.94 12.79 6.44
N ASP A 7 -6.01 11.45 6.38
CA ASP A 7 -7.11 10.73 5.72
C ASP A 7 -8.52 11.20 6.14
N PRO A 8 -8.84 11.38 7.44
CA PRO A 8 -10.13 11.94 7.83
C PRO A 8 -10.38 13.35 7.27
N THR A 9 -9.35 14.20 7.24
CA THR A 9 -9.43 15.57 6.71
C THR A 9 -9.65 15.56 5.20
N VAL A 10 -8.93 14.70 4.47
CA VAL A 10 -9.09 14.53 3.02
C VAL A 10 -10.49 14.04 2.68
N ILE A 11 -10.95 12.96 3.33
CA ILE A 11 -12.30 12.43 3.13
C ILE A 11 -13.38 13.47 3.47
N ARG A 12 -13.18 14.27 4.51
CA ARG A 12 -14.10 15.35 4.88
C ARG A 12 -14.19 16.42 3.79
N MET A 13 -13.05 16.88 3.27
CA MET A 13 -13.03 17.85 2.17
C MET A 13 -13.67 17.28 0.90
N LEU A 14 -13.41 16.01 0.57
CA LEU A 14 -14.03 15.34 -0.57
C LEU A 14 -15.55 15.28 -0.43
N GLN A 15 -16.05 14.94 0.76
CA GLN A 15 -17.50 14.98 1.04
C GLN A 15 -18.06 16.39 0.86
N ASP A 16 -17.38 17.42 1.38
CA ASP A 16 -17.86 18.81 1.32
C ASP A 16 -17.87 19.35 -0.12
N LEU A 17 -16.91 18.95 -0.96
CA LEU A 17 -16.82 19.35 -2.37
C LEU A 17 -17.82 18.63 -3.28
N THR A 18 -18.12 17.36 -2.99
CA THR A 18 -18.89 16.49 -3.92
C THR A 18 -20.31 16.19 -3.46
N GLY A 19 -20.60 16.38 -2.16
CA GLY A 19 -21.86 15.98 -1.53
C GLY A 19 -22.03 14.46 -1.34
N VAL A 20 -21.05 13.64 -1.74
CA VAL A 20 -21.10 12.18 -1.61
C VAL A 20 -20.79 11.78 -0.16
N ASP A 21 -21.65 10.99 0.47
CA ASP A 21 -21.33 10.36 1.75
C ASP A 21 -20.24 9.30 1.55
N PRO A 22 -19.04 9.45 2.15
CA PRO A 22 -17.95 8.48 1.99
C PRO A 22 -18.34 7.06 2.42
N LYS A 23 -19.35 6.91 3.29
CA LYS A 23 -19.82 5.60 3.75
C LYS A 23 -20.62 4.85 2.69
N THR A 24 -21.16 5.53 1.69
CA THR A 24 -21.92 4.91 0.58
C THR A 24 -21.04 4.49 -0.59
N VAL A 25 -19.74 4.82 -0.56
CA VAL A 25 -18.78 4.38 -1.58
C VAL A 25 -18.66 2.85 -1.58
N PRO A 26 -18.92 2.17 -2.71
CA PRO A 26 -18.75 0.72 -2.82
C PRO A 26 -17.27 0.34 -2.75
N LEU A 27 -16.92 -0.69 -1.97
CA LEU A 27 -15.53 -1.16 -1.78
C LEU A 27 -15.10 -2.20 -2.83
N ASP A 28 -15.91 -2.38 -3.86
CA ASP A 28 -15.73 -3.29 -5.00
C ASP A 28 -15.99 -2.59 -6.34
N ASP A 29 -16.01 -1.25 -6.36
CA ASP A 29 -16.11 -0.46 -7.60
C ASP A 29 -15.02 -0.88 -8.60
N SER A 30 -15.43 -1.30 -9.80
CA SER A 30 -14.52 -1.92 -10.76
C SER A 30 -13.44 -0.94 -11.26
N ASP A 31 -13.83 0.30 -11.52
CA ASP A 31 -12.91 1.31 -12.04
C ASP A 31 -11.94 1.77 -10.96
N THR A 32 -12.41 1.90 -9.72
CA THR A 32 -11.52 2.17 -8.57
C THR A 32 -10.56 1.01 -8.30
N MET A 33 -11.02 -0.24 -8.34
CA MET A 33 -10.14 -1.42 -8.18
C MET A 33 -9.06 -1.49 -9.27
N LYS A 34 -9.40 -1.14 -10.52
CA LYS A 34 -8.45 -1.14 -11.64
C LYS A 34 -7.26 -0.19 -11.42
N LEU A 35 -7.42 0.89 -10.65
CA LEU A 35 -6.30 1.80 -10.32
C LEU A 35 -5.10 1.08 -9.70
N PHE A 36 -5.33 -0.02 -8.99
CA PHE A 36 -4.29 -0.78 -8.31
C PHE A 36 -3.55 -1.75 -9.24
N SER A 37 -3.88 -1.78 -10.52
CA SER A 37 -3.23 -2.61 -11.54
C SER A 37 -3.08 -1.97 -12.92
N SER A 38 -3.67 -0.79 -13.15
CA SER A 38 -3.58 -0.05 -14.41
C SER A 38 -3.91 1.44 -14.26
N VAL A 39 -3.43 2.27 -15.19
CA VAL A 39 -3.84 3.68 -15.36
C VAL A 39 -5.10 3.86 -16.22
N GLU A 40 -5.63 2.79 -16.82
CA GLU A 40 -6.82 2.82 -17.72
C GLU A 40 -7.97 3.68 -17.16
N PRO A 41 -8.40 3.56 -15.88
CA PRO A 41 -9.53 4.34 -15.36
C PRO A 41 -9.27 5.86 -15.30
N LEU A 42 -8.01 6.29 -15.40
CA LEU A 42 -7.63 7.70 -15.39
C LEU A 42 -7.67 8.33 -16.78
N GLY A 43 -7.77 7.52 -17.84
CA GLY A 43 -7.81 8.01 -19.23
C GLY A 43 -6.46 8.50 -19.77
N ILE A 44 -5.35 8.06 -19.19
CA ILE A 44 -3.98 8.45 -19.57
C ILE A 44 -3.15 7.24 -19.99
N SER A 45 -2.07 7.47 -20.74
CA SER A 45 -1.18 6.41 -21.21
C SER A 45 -0.15 5.99 -20.13
N PRO A 46 0.11 4.68 -19.95
CA PRO A 46 1.19 4.20 -19.08
C PRO A 46 2.56 4.76 -19.45
N GLU A 47 2.82 4.99 -20.74
CA GLU A 47 4.07 5.54 -21.25
C GLU A 47 4.32 6.98 -20.76
N ASP A 48 3.26 7.75 -20.52
CA ASP A 48 3.39 9.12 -20.03
C ASP A 48 3.91 9.16 -18.59
N LEU A 49 3.42 8.26 -17.73
CA LEU A 49 3.84 8.11 -16.34
C LEU A 49 5.09 7.23 -16.18
N GLY A 50 5.35 6.33 -17.13
CA GLY A 50 6.43 5.35 -17.09
C GLY A 50 6.10 4.10 -16.25
N PHE A 51 4.84 3.90 -15.89
CA PHE A 51 4.32 2.72 -15.17
C PHE A 51 2.80 2.63 -15.38
N ASP A 52 2.21 1.46 -15.13
CA ASP A 52 0.79 1.16 -15.35
C ASP A 52 0.06 0.98 -14.02
N LEU A 53 0.01 2.04 -13.20
CA LEU A 53 -0.75 2.09 -11.95
C LEU A 53 -1.38 3.46 -11.74
N GLY A 54 -2.66 3.50 -11.36
CA GLY A 54 -3.40 4.71 -11.05
C GLY A 54 -3.33 5.15 -9.57
N THR A 55 -2.33 4.71 -8.80
CA THR A 55 -2.31 4.88 -7.34
C THR A 55 -1.56 6.11 -6.81
N LEU A 56 -1.03 6.99 -7.67
CA LEU A 56 -0.39 8.22 -7.22
C LEU A 56 -1.33 9.05 -6.31
N GLY A 57 -0.81 9.54 -5.19
CA GLY A 57 -1.57 10.31 -4.21
C GLY A 57 -2.54 9.51 -3.33
N ILE A 58 -2.77 8.22 -3.60
CA ILE A 58 -3.59 7.34 -2.75
C ILE A 58 -2.77 6.96 -1.51
N PRO A 59 -3.30 7.14 -0.27
CA PRO A 59 -2.55 6.73 0.91
C PRO A 59 -2.28 5.23 0.85
N GLU A 60 -1.20 4.79 1.51
CA GLU A 60 -0.68 3.42 1.47
C GLU A 60 -0.07 3.03 0.10
N PHE A 61 -0.80 3.24 -0.98
CA PHE A 61 -0.55 2.64 -2.29
C PHE A 61 0.16 3.56 -3.30
N GLY A 62 0.30 4.84 -2.99
CA GLY A 62 1.00 5.81 -3.86
C GLY A 62 2.52 5.83 -3.70
N THR A 63 3.05 5.23 -2.64
CA THR A 63 4.50 5.16 -2.41
C THR A 63 5.19 4.30 -3.46
N GLU A 64 6.45 4.61 -3.79
CA GLU A 64 7.23 3.81 -4.74
C GLU A 64 7.30 2.34 -4.31
N PHE A 65 7.50 2.08 -3.02
CA PHE A 65 7.56 0.73 -2.48
C PHE A 65 6.24 -0.03 -2.66
N ALA A 66 5.11 0.59 -2.32
CA ALA A 66 3.81 -0.05 -2.51
C ALA A 66 3.48 -0.26 -3.99
N ARG A 67 3.84 0.69 -4.86
CA ARG A 67 3.68 0.55 -6.32
C ARG A 67 4.46 -0.64 -6.88
N GLN A 68 5.71 -0.85 -6.47
CA GLN A 68 6.47 -2.06 -6.85
C GLN A 68 5.76 -3.34 -6.42
N MET A 69 5.16 -3.36 -5.22
CA MET A 69 4.38 -4.52 -4.78
C MET A 69 3.13 -4.73 -5.63
N LEU A 70 2.42 -3.66 -5.98
CA LEU A 70 1.24 -3.72 -6.86
C LEU A 70 1.60 -4.24 -8.26
N GLU A 71 2.71 -3.80 -8.85
CA GLU A 71 3.18 -4.29 -10.15
C GLU A 71 3.48 -5.79 -10.14
N GLU A 72 4.08 -6.28 -9.05
CA GLU A 72 4.42 -7.71 -8.89
C GLU A 72 3.22 -8.59 -8.54
N THR A 73 2.19 -8.03 -7.89
CA THR A 73 1.06 -8.82 -7.36
C THR A 73 -0.25 -8.67 -8.14
N LYS A 74 -0.46 -7.54 -8.83
CA LYS A 74 -1.63 -7.20 -9.64
C LYS A 74 -2.96 -7.58 -8.96
N PRO A 75 -3.30 -6.96 -7.81
CA PRO A 75 -4.48 -7.34 -7.04
C PRO A 75 -5.78 -7.10 -7.82
N HIS A 76 -6.76 -7.98 -7.63
CA HIS A 76 -8.08 -7.91 -8.26
C HIS A 76 -9.22 -7.75 -7.26
N THR A 77 -8.93 -7.87 -5.96
CA THR A 77 -9.93 -7.81 -4.88
C THR A 77 -9.51 -6.88 -3.76
N PHE A 78 -10.49 -6.34 -3.04
CA PHE A 78 -10.25 -5.57 -1.81
C PHE A 78 -9.45 -6.37 -0.77
N ALA A 79 -9.70 -7.69 -0.68
CA ALA A 79 -8.97 -8.55 0.23
C ALA A 79 -7.47 -8.58 -0.09
N GLU A 80 -7.09 -8.69 -1.36
CA GLU A 80 -5.69 -8.66 -1.79
C GLU A 80 -5.02 -7.32 -1.47
N LEU A 81 -5.74 -6.20 -1.59
CA LEU A 81 -5.24 -4.89 -1.14
C LEU A 81 -4.93 -4.88 0.36
N VAL A 82 -5.76 -5.52 1.20
CA VAL A 82 -5.49 -5.69 2.64
C VAL A 82 -4.25 -6.54 2.88
N TYR A 83 -4.02 -7.59 2.09
CA TYR A 83 -2.78 -8.37 2.18
C TYR A 83 -1.57 -7.53 1.80
N ILE A 84 -1.63 -6.77 0.70
CA ILE A 84 -0.54 -5.92 0.23
C ILE A 84 -0.23 -4.82 1.25
N SER A 85 -1.24 -4.17 1.83
CA SER A 85 -1.06 -3.22 2.93
C SER A 85 -0.36 -3.86 4.14
N GLY A 86 -0.76 -5.08 4.53
CA GLY A 86 -0.05 -5.79 5.60
C GLY A 86 1.43 -6.07 5.27
N LEU A 87 1.71 -6.43 4.01
CA LEU A 87 3.06 -6.74 3.55
C LEU A 87 3.95 -5.50 3.36
N SER A 88 3.36 -4.34 3.06
CA SER A 88 4.09 -3.07 2.89
C SER A 88 4.45 -2.43 4.23
N HIS A 89 3.73 -2.78 5.31
CA HIS A 89 3.94 -2.25 6.66
C HIS A 89 4.63 -3.25 7.58
N GLY A 90 5.94 -3.42 7.39
CA GLY A 90 6.78 -4.14 8.34
C GLY A 90 8.19 -4.41 7.85
N THR A 91 9.14 -4.42 8.78
CA THR A 91 10.53 -4.73 8.48
C THR A 91 10.69 -6.25 8.25
N ASN A 92 11.31 -6.61 7.13
CA ASN A 92 11.52 -7.99 6.65
C ASN A 92 10.23 -8.80 6.45
N VAL A 93 9.14 -8.13 6.08
CA VAL A 93 7.87 -8.78 5.72
C VAL A 93 7.84 -9.11 4.22
N TRP A 94 8.11 -8.12 3.36
CA TRP A 94 8.13 -8.29 1.90
C TRP A 94 9.51 -8.67 1.36
N LEU A 95 10.43 -7.70 1.32
CA LEU A 95 11.79 -7.86 0.75
C LEU A 95 12.58 -8.94 1.48
N GLY A 96 13.17 -9.87 0.72
CA GLY A 96 13.92 -11.00 1.28
C GLY A 96 13.07 -12.03 2.04
N ASN A 97 11.74 -11.93 1.94
CA ASN A 97 10.80 -12.83 2.61
C ASN A 97 9.61 -13.16 1.71
N ALA A 98 8.41 -12.58 1.93
CA ALA A 98 7.21 -12.94 1.18
C ALA A 98 7.36 -12.78 -0.34
N GLN A 99 8.13 -11.78 -0.78
CA GLN A 99 8.44 -11.57 -2.20
C GLN A 99 9.14 -12.78 -2.82
N GLU A 100 10.13 -13.35 -2.13
CA GLU A 100 10.89 -14.51 -2.62
C GLU A 100 10.01 -15.75 -2.66
N LEU A 101 9.15 -15.94 -1.65
CA LEU A 101 8.21 -17.05 -1.59
C LEU A 101 7.24 -17.04 -2.78
N ILE A 102 6.75 -15.86 -3.16
CA ILE A 102 5.86 -15.67 -4.31
C ILE A 102 6.62 -15.86 -5.63
N LYS A 103 7.78 -15.21 -5.79
CA LYS A 103 8.61 -15.35 -7.00
C LYS A 103 9.04 -16.79 -7.27
N ASN A 104 9.36 -17.53 -6.21
CA ASN A 104 9.76 -18.94 -6.28
C ASN A 104 8.56 -19.92 -6.32
N LYS A 105 7.32 -19.41 -6.39
CA LYS A 105 6.09 -20.22 -6.41
C LYS A 105 5.96 -21.19 -5.22
N GLN A 106 6.55 -20.83 -4.07
CA GLN A 106 6.45 -21.60 -2.83
C GLN A 106 5.17 -21.27 -2.05
N ALA A 107 4.62 -20.07 -2.26
CA ALA A 107 3.35 -19.61 -1.70
C ALA A 107 2.70 -18.56 -2.63
N THR A 108 1.38 -18.45 -2.59
CA THR A 108 0.60 -17.38 -3.23
C THR A 108 0.47 -16.16 -2.33
N LEU A 109 -0.02 -15.03 -2.87
CA LEU A 109 -0.29 -13.80 -2.09
C LEU A 109 -1.19 -14.04 -0.87
N LEU A 110 -2.17 -14.94 -0.98
CA LEU A 110 -3.11 -15.26 0.10
C LEU A 110 -2.52 -16.24 1.13
N GLU A 111 -1.42 -16.92 0.80
CA GLU A 111 -0.76 -17.89 1.68
C GLU A 111 0.37 -17.28 2.51
N VAL A 112 1.04 -16.24 2.00
CA VAL A 112 2.12 -15.57 2.73
C VAL A 112 1.62 -14.84 3.97
N ILE A 113 2.54 -14.61 4.92
CA ILE A 113 2.27 -13.93 6.19
C ILE A 113 2.21 -12.42 5.96
N SER A 114 1.00 -11.88 5.77
CA SER A 114 0.76 -10.45 5.59
C SER A 114 0.43 -9.69 6.87
N THR A 115 -0.13 -10.36 7.88
CA THR A 115 -0.59 -9.74 9.11
C THR A 115 -0.38 -10.68 10.30
N ARG A 116 -0.32 -10.14 11.52
CA ARG A 116 -0.16 -11.01 12.71
C ARG A 116 -1.30 -12.02 12.83
N ASP A 117 -2.53 -11.59 12.54
CA ASP A 117 -3.72 -12.43 12.63
C ASP A 117 -3.64 -13.64 11.67
N LYS A 118 -2.95 -13.49 10.53
CA LYS A 118 -2.67 -14.59 9.60
C LYS A 118 -1.91 -15.73 10.28
N ILE A 119 -0.91 -15.40 11.11
CA ILE A 119 -0.12 -16.40 11.86
C ILE A 119 -1.04 -17.20 12.79
N MET A 120 -1.78 -16.51 13.64
CA MET A 120 -2.64 -17.17 14.61
C MET A 120 -3.68 -18.07 13.91
N ASN A 121 -4.34 -17.56 12.87
CA ASN A 121 -5.38 -18.29 12.17
C ASN A 121 -4.84 -19.48 11.38
N ASP A 122 -3.71 -19.33 10.68
CA ASP A 122 -3.09 -20.43 9.94
C ASP A 122 -2.65 -21.56 10.85
N LEU A 123 -2.07 -21.23 12.00
CA LEU A 123 -1.61 -22.22 12.97
C LEU A 123 -2.80 -22.97 13.58
N ILE A 124 -3.87 -22.26 13.97
CA ILE A 124 -5.10 -22.89 14.48
C ILE A 124 -5.75 -23.77 13.41
N TYR A 125 -5.80 -23.32 12.15
CA TYR A 125 -6.32 -24.10 11.04
C TYR A 125 -5.53 -25.40 10.82
N ARG A 126 -4.23 -25.39 11.11
CA ARG A 126 -3.34 -26.56 11.06
C ARG A 126 -3.39 -27.43 12.34
N GLY A 127 -4.25 -27.08 13.30
CA GLY A 127 -4.45 -27.84 14.53
C GLY A 127 -3.59 -27.41 15.72
N VAL A 128 -2.71 -26.42 15.57
CA VAL A 128 -1.89 -25.90 16.69
C VAL A 128 -2.82 -25.34 17.77
N PRO A 129 -2.62 -25.67 19.07
CA PRO A 129 -3.47 -25.17 20.14
C PRO A 129 -3.56 -23.64 20.14
N PRO A 130 -4.77 -23.04 20.30
CA PRO A 130 -4.95 -21.59 20.15
C PRO A 130 -4.03 -20.72 21.01
N LYS A 131 -3.74 -21.14 22.25
CA LYS A 131 -2.80 -20.44 23.15
C LYS A 131 -1.37 -20.45 22.61
N ALA A 132 -0.93 -21.56 22.02
CA ALA A 132 0.39 -21.66 21.41
C ALA A 132 0.45 -20.82 20.13
N GLY A 133 -0.58 -20.92 19.27
CA GLY A 133 -0.69 -20.08 18.06
C GLY A 133 -0.65 -18.58 18.36
N PHE A 134 -1.39 -18.12 19.38
CA PHE A 134 -1.34 -16.74 19.88
C PHE A 134 0.06 -16.34 20.40
N THR A 135 0.71 -17.22 21.16
CA THR A 135 2.04 -16.94 21.73
C THR A 135 3.09 -16.79 20.64
N ILE A 136 3.10 -17.71 19.66
CA ILE A 136 3.98 -17.66 18.50
C ILE A 136 3.72 -16.38 17.68
N MET A 137 2.45 -16.07 17.42
CA MET A 137 2.06 -14.83 16.75
C MET A 137 2.59 -13.58 17.45
N GLU A 138 2.50 -13.51 18.79
CA GLU A 138 2.99 -12.37 19.58
C GLU A 138 4.52 -12.27 19.57
N LYS A 139 5.24 -13.39 19.54
CA LYS A 139 6.70 -13.43 19.36
C LYS A 139 7.08 -12.85 17.99
N VAL A 140 6.53 -13.41 16.91
CA VAL A 140 6.86 -13.04 15.52
C VAL A 140 6.54 -11.58 15.22
N ARG A 141 5.35 -11.08 15.59
CA ARG A 141 4.96 -9.68 15.28
C ARG A 141 5.83 -8.64 15.99
N LYS A 142 6.53 -9.03 17.06
CA LYS A 142 7.48 -8.20 17.82
C LYS A 142 8.94 -8.42 17.38
N GLY A 143 9.17 -9.21 16.33
CA GLY A 143 10.50 -9.55 15.85
C GLY A 143 11.31 -10.41 16.81
N ARG A 144 10.64 -11.12 17.73
CA ARG A 144 11.30 -12.06 18.63
C ARG A 144 11.47 -13.39 17.91
N SER A 145 12.64 -13.99 18.03
CA SER A 145 12.90 -15.33 17.49
C SER A 145 11.98 -16.37 18.13
N LEU A 146 11.70 -17.43 17.37
CA LEU A 146 11.07 -18.63 17.88
C LEU A 146 12.13 -19.50 18.56
N ASP A 147 11.81 -20.03 19.74
CA ASP A 147 12.70 -20.95 20.46
C ASP A 147 12.62 -22.39 19.90
N GLU A 148 13.46 -23.28 20.42
CA GLU A 148 13.51 -24.68 19.96
C GLU A 148 12.17 -25.41 20.16
N ASP A 149 11.47 -25.11 21.26
CA ASP A 149 10.16 -25.69 21.57
C ASP A 149 9.08 -25.18 20.62
N ASP A 150 9.07 -23.88 20.29
CA ASP A 150 8.18 -23.31 19.27
C ASP A 150 8.40 -24.01 17.91
N ILE A 151 9.65 -24.15 17.48
CA ILE A 151 9.97 -24.76 16.18
C ILE A 151 9.59 -26.24 16.16
N LYS A 152 9.86 -26.97 17.25
CA LYS A 152 9.49 -28.38 17.40
C LYS A 152 7.97 -28.54 17.32
N LEU A 153 7.22 -27.70 18.03
CA LEU A 153 5.76 -27.67 17.97
C LEU A 153 5.27 -27.42 16.54
N LEU A 154 5.79 -26.40 15.86
CA LEU A 154 5.40 -26.10 14.48
C LEU A 154 5.66 -27.29 13.54
N LYS A 155 6.79 -28.00 13.71
CA LYS A 155 7.11 -29.20 12.94
C LYS A 155 6.19 -30.38 13.27
N GLU A 156 5.82 -30.58 14.54
CA GLU A 156 4.87 -31.62 14.97
C GLU A 156 3.51 -31.46 14.29
N TYR A 157 3.04 -30.22 14.15
CA TYR A 157 1.81 -29.87 13.44
C TYR A 157 2.00 -29.68 11.92
N GLN A 158 3.10 -30.19 11.37
CA GLN A 158 3.39 -30.19 9.92
C GLN A 158 3.32 -28.79 9.27
N VAL A 159 3.70 -27.76 10.01
CA VAL A 159 3.84 -26.41 9.45
C VAL A 159 5.02 -26.41 8.47
N PRO A 160 4.84 -25.94 7.22
CA PRO A 160 5.90 -25.98 6.21
C PRO A 160 7.15 -25.21 6.65
N GLN A 161 8.34 -25.72 6.29
CA GLN A 161 9.61 -25.11 6.69
C GLN A 161 9.71 -23.65 6.22
N TRP A 162 9.24 -23.33 5.00
CA TRP A 162 9.23 -21.95 4.49
C TRP A 162 8.42 -21.00 5.37
N TYR A 163 7.37 -21.48 6.03
CA TYR A 163 6.52 -20.68 6.91
C TYR A 163 7.25 -20.36 8.21
N ILE A 164 7.95 -21.37 8.77
CA ILE A 164 8.80 -21.21 9.95
C ILE A 164 9.93 -20.22 9.64
N ASP A 165 10.58 -20.36 8.49
CA ASP A 165 11.67 -19.47 8.05
C ASP A 165 11.18 -18.03 7.87
N SER A 166 9.98 -17.85 7.31
CA SER A 166 9.33 -16.54 7.19
C SER A 166 9.08 -15.90 8.56
N CYS A 167 8.54 -16.66 9.53
CA CYS A 167 8.34 -16.20 10.91
C CYS A 167 9.65 -15.70 11.56
N LEU A 168 10.79 -16.36 11.30
CA LEU A 168 12.09 -15.98 11.85
C LEU A 168 12.68 -14.71 11.24
N LYS A 169 12.28 -14.36 10.01
CA LYS A 169 12.75 -13.16 9.29
C LYS A 169 12.02 -11.90 9.74
N ILE A 170 10.73 -11.99 10.04
CA ILE A 170 9.86 -10.84 10.38
C ILE A 170 10.37 -10.11 11.62
N ARG A 171 10.37 -8.77 11.57
CA ARG A 171 10.78 -7.91 12.69
C ARG A 171 9.65 -7.07 13.27
N TYR A 172 8.66 -6.76 12.45
CA TYR A 172 7.42 -6.12 12.87
C TYR A 172 6.32 -6.55 11.92
N LEU A 173 5.10 -6.75 12.44
CA LEU A 173 3.96 -7.16 11.62
C LEU A 173 2.67 -6.50 12.08
N PHE A 174 1.91 -6.01 11.10
CA PHE A 174 0.70 -5.24 11.31
C PHE A 174 -0.52 -6.10 11.66
N PRO A 175 -1.48 -5.58 12.46
CA PRO A 175 -2.77 -6.23 12.66
C PRO A 175 -3.69 -6.06 11.45
N LYS A 176 -4.44 -7.13 11.11
CA LYS A 176 -5.36 -7.14 9.97
C LYS A 176 -6.42 -6.05 10.05
N ALA A 177 -6.94 -5.76 11.24
CA ALA A 177 -7.95 -4.72 11.44
C ALA A 177 -7.43 -3.33 11.03
N HIS A 178 -6.15 -3.05 11.26
CA HIS A 178 -5.55 -1.77 10.91
C HIS A 178 -5.28 -1.70 9.40
N ALA A 179 -4.72 -2.75 8.79
CA ALA A 179 -4.60 -2.84 7.34
C ALA A 179 -5.96 -2.65 6.65
N ALA A 180 -7.01 -3.32 7.12
CA ALA A 180 -8.36 -3.16 6.58
C ALA A 180 -8.91 -1.72 6.72
N ALA A 181 -8.66 -1.05 7.85
CA ALA A 181 -9.09 0.33 8.05
C ALA A 181 -8.40 1.30 7.08
N TYR A 182 -7.07 1.16 6.90
CA TYR A 182 -6.29 2.00 6.00
C TYR A 182 -6.62 1.76 4.54
N VAL A 183 -6.75 0.49 4.13
CA VAL A 183 -7.19 0.14 2.77
C VAL A 183 -8.60 0.66 2.50
N MET A 184 -9.52 0.60 3.47
CA MET A 184 -10.85 1.19 3.32
C MET A 184 -10.80 2.71 3.11
N MET A 185 -9.93 3.44 3.83
CA MET A 185 -9.76 4.88 3.61
C MET A 185 -9.12 5.18 2.25
N GLY A 186 -8.03 4.49 1.92
CA GLY A 186 -7.34 4.64 0.64
C GLY A 186 -8.25 4.32 -0.55
N PHE A 187 -9.06 3.26 -0.45
CA PHE A 187 -10.03 2.90 -1.48
C PHE A 187 -11.11 3.97 -1.65
N ARG A 188 -11.64 4.52 -0.54
CA ARG A 188 -12.60 5.63 -0.61
C ARG A 188 -12.00 6.86 -1.27
N ILE A 189 -10.77 7.22 -0.95
CA ILE A 189 -10.07 8.34 -1.59
C ILE A 189 -9.84 8.04 -3.09
N ALA A 190 -9.46 6.80 -3.42
CA ALA A 190 -9.28 6.35 -4.81
C ALA A 190 -10.57 6.43 -5.64
N TYR A 191 -11.72 6.17 -5.03
CA TYR A 191 -13.02 6.35 -5.69
C TYR A 191 -13.20 7.80 -6.17
N PHE A 192 -12.87 8.80 -5.35
CA PHE A 192 -12.92 10.19 -5.78
C PHE A 192 -11.89 10.53 -6.86
N LYS A 193 -10.73 9.86 -6.87
CA LYS A 193 -9.74 10.04 -7.95
C LYS A 193 -10.29 9.65 -9.31
N VAL A 194 -11.09 8.58 -9.39
CA VAL A 194 -11.75 8.14 -10.62
C VAL A 194 -12.94 9.05 -10.95
N HIS A 195 -13.88 9.19 -10.01
CA HIS A 195 -15.22 9.70 -10.28
C HIS A 195 -15.38 11.21 -10.04
N TYR A 196 -14.46 11.84 -9.30
CA TYR A 196 -14.48 13.28 -8.96
C TYR A 196 -13.05 13.87 -8.96
N PRO A 197 -12.34 13.81 -10.12
CA PRO A 197 -10.90 14.00 -10.14
C PRO A 197 -10.46 15.40 -9.70
N GLU A 198 -11.17 16.46 -10.09
CA GLU A 198 -10.87 17.84 -9.62
C GLU A 198 -10.93 17.93 -8.08
N ALA A 199 -11.94 17.33 -7.45
CA ALA A 199 -12.06 17.31 -6.00
C ALA A 199 -10.93 16.51 -5.34
N PHE A 200 -10.53 15.39 -5.95
CA PHE A 200 -9.36 14.61 -5.50
C PHE A 200 -8.08 15.44 -5.51
N TYR A 201 -7.74 16.07 -6.63
CA TYR A 201 -6.52 16.87 -6.74
C TYR A 201 -6.57 18.10 -5.83
N ALA A 202 -7.72 18.79 -5.74
CA ALA A 202 -7.90 19.90 -4.81
C ALA A 202 -7.66 19.48 -3.36
N ALA A 203 -8.24 18.35 -2.92
CA ALA A 203 -8.03 17.83 -1.57
C ALA A 203 -6.57 17.38 -1.33
N PHE A 204 -5.93 16.75 -2.31
CA PHE A 204 -4.54 16.33 -2.22
C PHE A 204 -3.60 17.53 -2.03
N PHE A 205 -3.68 18.54 -2.91
CA PHE A 205 -2.81 19.71 -2.84
C PHE A 205 -3.10 20.61 -1.64
N SER A 206 -4.34 20.63 -1.15
CA SER A 206 -4.71 21.46 0.01
C SER A 206 -4.25 20.88 1.35
N ILE A 207 -4.19 19.54 1.47
CA ILE A 207 -4.02 18.87 2.76
C ILE A 207 -2.68 18.12 2.85
N ARG A 208 -2.29 17.39 1.80
CA ARG A 208 -1.15 16.46 1.85
C ARG A 208 0.13 17.02 1.26
N SER A 209 0.01 17.93 0.30
CA SER A 209 1.17 18.51 -0.36
C SER A 209 1.84 19.55 0.54
N THR A 210 2.97 19.20 1.15
CA THR A 210 3.77 20.13 1.97
C THR A 210 4.79 20.94 1.17
N ASP A 211 5.17 20.45 -0.01
CA ASP A 211 6.30 20.97 -0.80
C ASP A 211 5.89 21.35 -2.23
N PHE A 212 4.69 21.92 -2.40
CA PHE A 212 4.21 22.38 -3.70
C PHE A 212 5.04 23.55 -4.23
N ASP A 213 5.50 23.46 -5.48
CA ASP A 213 6.25 24.51 -6.16
C ASP A 213 5.42 25.00 -7.35
N ALA A 214 4.67 26.07 -7.13
CA ALA A 214 3.72 26.59 -8.12
C ALA A 214 4.41 27.05 -9.40
N GLU A 215 5.61 27.62 -9.32
CA GLU A 215 6.35 28.07 -10.51
C GLU A 215 6.66 26.89 -11.42
N LYS A 216 7.20 25.80 -10.84
CA LYS A 216 7.51 24.57 -11.61
C LYS A 216 6.29 23.93 -12.24
N VAL A 217 5.16 23.95 -11.54
CA VAL A 217 3.90 23.40 -12.06
C VAL A 217 3.37 24.28 -13.21
N MET A 218 3.51 25.60 -13.12
CA MET A 218 3.07 26.51 -14.17
C MET A 218 3.92 26.45 -15.46
N ASP A 219 5.13 25.91 -15.41
CA ASP A 219 5.99 25.72 -16.59
C ASP A 219 5.48 24.63 -17.57
N GLY A 220 4.46 23.87 -17.15
CA GLY A 220 3.77 22.90 -18.00
C GLY A 220 4.34 21.47 -17.95
N PRO A 221 3.65 20.52 -18.62
CA PRO A 221 3.87 19.08 -18.42
C PRO A 221 5.25 18.59 -18.86
N ASP A 222 5.82 19.15 -19.94
CA ASP A 222 7.14 18.73 -20.44
C ASP A 222 8.26 19.09 -19.46
N GLN A 223 8.22 20.30 -18.91
CA GLN A 223 9.18 20.77 -17.92
C GLN A 223 9.05 19.96 -16.63
N LEU A 224 7.81 19.72 -16.18
CA LEU A 224 7.52 18.92 -15.00
C LEU A 224 8.05 17.48 -15.15
N LYS A 225 7.86 16.86 -16.32
CA LYS A 225 8.38 15.54 -16.65
C LYS A 225 9.92 15.49 -16.58
N SER A 226 10.61 16.55 -17.02
CA SER A 226 12.07 16.64 -16.89
C SER A 226 12.50 16.68 -15.42
N ILE A 227 11.87 17.55 -14.62
CA ILE A 227 12.20 17.72 -13.20
C ILE A 227 11.96 16.41 -12.42
N ILE A 228 10.85 15.72 -12.69
CA ILE A 228 10.55 14.42 -12.09
C ILE A 228 11.66 13.41 -12.42
N ARG A 229 12.10 13.35 -13.68
CA ARG A 229 13.19 12.45 -14.10
C ARG A 229 14.52 12.78 -13.42
N GLU A 230 14.87 14.06 -13.31
CA GLU A 230 16.09 14.52 -12.65
C GLU A 230 16.10 14.15 -11.16
N LEU A 231 14.98 14.37 -10.46
CA LEU A 231 14.82 13.97 -9.07
C LEU A 231 14.93 12.44 -8.92
N LYS A 232 14.22 11.68 -9.76
CA LYS A 232 14.27 10.21 -9.76
C LYS A 232 15.68 9.68 -10.00
N ALA A 233 16.47 10.33 -10.89
CA ALA A 233 17.84 9.93 -11.18
C ALA A 233 18.78 10.04 -9.98
N LYS A 234 18.49 10.90 -8.99
CA LYS A 234 19.25 10.98 -7.73
C LYS A 234 19.03 9.76 -6.83
N GLY A 235 17.93 9.02 -6.99
CA GLY A 235 17.60 7.83 -6.21
C GLY A 235 17.75 8.06 -4.70
N ASN A 236 18.66 7.33 -4.06
CA ASN A 236 18.91 7.41 -2.62
C ASN A 236 19.57 8.72 -2.16
N GLU A 237 20.12 9.52 -3.08
CA GLU A 237 20.73 10.82 -2.78
C GLU A 237 19.69 11.95 -2.61
N MET A 238 18.41 11.69 -2.92
CA MET A 238 17.35 12.66 -2.69
C MET A 238 17.20 12.98 -1.19
N THR A 239 17.21 14.27 -0.87
CA THR A 239 16.84 14.77 0.46
C THR A 239 15.37 14.50 0.77
N ALA A 240 14.99 14.55 2.05
CA ALA A 240 13.59 14.37 2.46
C ALA A 240 12.64 15.36 1.76
N LYS A 241 13.09 16.62 1.60
CA LYS A 241 12.35 17.65 0.88
C LYS A 241 12.19 17.33 -0.61
N GLU A 242 13.26 16.85 -1.25
CA GLU A 242 13.20 16.44 -2.66
C GLU A 242 12.28 15.24 -2.88
N LYS A 243 12.24 14.28 -1.95
CA LYS A 243 11.28 13.16 -2.00
C LYS A 243 9.82 13.65 -1.88
N GLY A 244 9.57 14.60 -0.98
CA GLY A 244 8.25 15.24 -0.83
C GLY A 244 7.83 16.01 -2.08
N LEU A 245 8.76 16.79 -2.65
CA LEU A 245 8.56 17.50 -3.92
C LEU A 245 8.31 16.49 -5.05
N HIS A 246 9.14 15.46 -5.23
CA HIS A 246 8.97 14.44 -6.27
C HIS A 246 7.58 13.81 -6.21
N ALA A 247 7.14 13.35 -5.04
CA ALA A 247 5.81 12.76 -4.87
C ALA A 247 4.68 13.74 -5.22
N THR A 248 4.83 15.02 -4.87
CA THR A 248 3.87 16.08 -5.22
C THR A 248 3.84 16.34 -6.72
N LEU A 249 5.01 16.42 -7.36
CA LEU A 249 5.13 16.66 -8.80
C LEU A 249 4.60 15.49 -9.63
N GLU A 250 4.77 14.24 -9.19
CA GLU A 250 4.13 13.08 -9.84
C GLU A 250 2.60 13.23 -9.89
N VAL A 251 1.98 13.67 -8.79
CA VAL A 251 0.52 13.88 -8.74
C VAL A 251 0.09 15.08 -9.58
N ALA A 252 0.87 16.17 -9.61
CA ALA A 252 0.60 17.34 -10.44
C ALA A 252 0.71 17.02 -11.93
N TYR A 253 1.73 16.26 -12.33
CA TYR A 253 1.90 15.81 -13.70
C TYR A 253 0.76 14.87 -14.13
N GLU A 254 0.32 13.97 -13.26
CA GLU A 254 -0.87 13.14 -13.52
C GLU A 254 -2.13 13.98 -13.71
N ALA A 255 -2.35 15.01 -12.88
CA ALA A 255 -3.49 15.92 -13.04
C ALA A 255 -3.48 16.62 -14.41
N MET A 256 -2.32 17.13 -14.84
CA MET A 256 -2.16 17.78 -16.15
C MET A 256 -2.44 16.82 -17.31
N LEU A 257 -1.98 15.57 -17.24
CA LEU A 257 -2.26 14.57 -18.27
C LEU A 257 -3.75 14.27 -18.38
N ARG A 258 -4.51 14.47 -17.30
CA ARG A 258 -5.97 14.34 -17.27
C ARG A 258 -6.71 15.62 -17.66
N GLY A 259 -5.98 16.69 -18.01
CA GLY A 259 -6.54 17.99 -18.41
C GLY A 259 -7.07 18.83 -17.24
N ILE A 260 -6.55 18.61 -16.03
CA ILE A 260 -6.93 19.30 -14.79
C ILE A 260 -5.87 20.32 -14.39
#